data_AF-A0A5S9IMB0-F1
#
_entry.id   AF-A0A5S9IMB0-F1
#
_cell.length_a   1.000
_cell.length_b   1.000
_cell.length_c   1.000
_cell.angle_alpha   90.00
_cell.angle_beta   90.00
_cell.angle_gamma   90.00
#
_symmetry.space_group_name_H-M   'P 1'
#
loop_
_entity.id
_entity.type
_entity.pdbx_description
1 polymer ?
#
loop_
_entity_poly.entity_id
_entity_poly.type
_entity_poly.pdbx_seq_one_letter_code
_entity_poly.pdbx_strand_id
1 'polypeptide(L)' 'MELANLQGLIPIVCGIYFYLIANGTLPKNPKEPEKLELWRKKFGKMMKTLCPIIVVFGILQLTGVV' A
#
# COMPACT_ATOMS: atom_id res chain seq x y z
N MET A 1 -17.39 -0.97 -23.91
CA MET A 1 -16.12 -1.37 -23.30
C MET A 1 -16.16 -0.82 -21.89
N GLU A 2 -16.87 -1.57 -21.04
CA GLU A 2 -17.32 -1.14 -19.72
C GLU A 2 -16.13 -0.78 -18.84
N LEU A 3 -16.34 0.08 -17.85
CA LEU A 3 -15.37 0.45 -16.82
C LEU A 3 -14.82 -0.81 -16.14
N ALA A 4 -13.85 -1.48 -16.75
CA ALA A 4 -13.20 -2.66 -16.21
C ALA A 4 -12.56 -2.26 -14.87
N ASN A 5 -13.28 -2.58 -13.79
CA ASN A 5 -12.82 -2.69 -12.41
C ASN A 5 -11.81 -1.65 -11.91
N LEU A 6 -12.04 -0.36 -12.17
CA LEU A 6 -11.30 0.75 -11.53
C LEU A 6 -11.24 0.62 -9.99
N GLN A 7 -12.18 -0.10 -9.38
CA GLN A 7 -12.18 -0.43 -7.95
C GLN A 7 -10.95 -1.24 -7.50
N GLY A 8 -10.43 -2.17 -8.31
CA GLY A 8 -9.24 -2.96 -7.97
C GLY A 8 -7.92 -2.18 -8.05
N LEU A 9 -7.94 -1.02 -8.72
CA LEU A 9 -6.78 -0.16 -8.87
C LEU A 9 -6.47 0.61 -7.57
N ILE A 10 -7.51 0.94 -6.79
CA ILE A 10 -7.40 1.59 -5.48
C ILE A 10 -6.56 0.78 -4.49
N PRO A 11 -6.88 -0.50 -4.19
CA PRO A 11 -6.08 -1.30 -3.25
C PRO A 11 -4.65 -1.55 -3.77
N ILE A 12 -4.44 -1.64 -5.08
CA ILE A 12 -3.07 -1.76 -5.64
C ILE A 12 -2.25 -0.51 -5.35
N VAL A 13 -2.76 0.67 -5.71
CA VAL A 13 -2.02 1.93 -5.53
C VAL A 13 -1.81 2.21 -4.04
N CYS A 14 -2.84 2.04 -3.21
CA CYS A 14 -2.72 2.18 -1.76
C CYS A 14 -1.71 1.18 -1.17
N GLY A 15 -1.79 -0.09 -1.54
CA GLY A 15 -0.90 -1.14 -1.05
C GLY A 15 0.57 -0.85 -1.38
N ILE A 16 0.86 -0.47 -2.64
CA ILE A 16 2.21 -0.09 -3.08
C ILE A 16 2.69 1.16 -2.31
N TYR A 17 1.83 2.17 -2.18
CA TYR A 17 2.20 3.41 -1.51
C TYR A 17 2.54 3.18 -0.02
N PHE A 18 1.69 2.46 0.71
CA PHE A 18 1.95 2.12 2.11
C PHE A 18 3.15 1.18 2.27
N TYR A 19 3.40 0.29 1.31
CA TYR A 19 4.61 -0.53 1.29
C TYR A 19 5.87 0.32 1.20
N LEU A 20 5.89 1.32 0.30
CA LEU A 20 7.02 2.25 0.16
C LEU A 20 7.21 3.11 1.42
N ILE A 21 6.12 3.49 2.09
CA ILE A 21 6.20 4.19 3.38
C ILE A 21 6.79 3.28 4.46
N ALA A 22 6.31 2.05 4.56
CA ALA A 22 6.80 1.07 5.52
C ALA A 22 8.26 0.68 5.26
N ASN A 23 8.70 0.70 3.99
CA ASN A 23 10.07 0.41 3.61
C ASN A 23 11.03 1.59 3.80
N GLY A 24 10.50 2.78 4.09
CA GLY A 24 11.29 3.96 4.35
C GLY A 24 11.65 4.77 3.11
N THR A 25 11.22 4.34 1.93
CA THR A 25 11.47 5.02 0.65
C THR A 25 10.71 6.34 0.54
N LEU A 26 9.51 6.42 1.15
CA LEU A 26 8.65 7.60 1.12
C LEU A 26 8.07 7.95 2.50
N PRO A 27 7.74 9.23 2.76
CA PRO A 27 8.23 10.42 2.06
C PRO A 27 9.72 10.70 2.34
N LYS A 28 10.43 11.31 1.38
CA LYS A 28 11.84 11.71 1.53
C LYS A 28 12.04 12.87 2.51
N ASN A 29 11.05 13.75 2.65
CA ASN A 29 11.09 14.88 3.59
C ASN A 29 9.74 15.01 4.32
N PRO A 30 9.45 14.13 5.31
CA PRO A 30 8.23 14.21 6.08
C PRO A 30 8.18 15.51 6.89
N LYS A 31 6.99 16.12 6.98
CA LYS A 31 6.76 17.25 7.90
C LYS A 31 7.05 16.88 9.36
N GLU A 32 6.81 15.63 9.74
CA GLU A 32 6.98 15.12 11.11
C GLU A 32 7.78 13.79 11.10
N PRO A 33 9.11 13.84 10.93
CA PRO A 33 9.96 12.65 10.78
C PRO A 33 9.88 11.71 11.98
N GLU A 34 9.84 12.24 13.20
CA GLU A 34 9.84 11.45 14.44
C GLU A 34 8.56 10.60 14.58
N LYS A 35 7.39 11.18 14.28
CA LYS A 35 6.12 10.45 14.31
C LYS A 35 6.07 9.36 13.26
N LEU A 36 6.59 9.65 12.06
CA LEU A 36 6.66 8.68 10.98
C LEU A 36 7.61 7.53 11.32
N GLU A 37 8.75 7.80 11.95
CA GLU A 37 9.69 6.78 12.38
C GLU A 37 9.11 5.89 13.48
N LEU A 38 8.43 6.48 14.49
CA LEU A 38 7.69 5.74 15.52
C LEU A 38 6.63 4.83 14.90
N TRP A 39 5.86 5.34 13.93
CA TRP A 39 4.88 4.54 13.20
C TRP A 39 5.53 3.39 12.44
N ARG A 40 6.64 3.64 11.72
CA ARG A 40 7.38 2.59 10.98
C ARG A 40 7.96 1.53 11.93
N LYS A 41 8.45 1.92 13.10
CA LYS A 41 8.93 0.97 14.13
C LYS A 41 7.81 0.08 14.65
N LYS A 42 6.62 0.63 14.90
CA LYS A 42 5.46 -0.11 15.42
C LYS A 42 4.76 -0.97 14.36
N PHE A 43 4.49 -0.39 13.20
CA PHE A 43 3.62 -0.98 12.18
C PHE A 43 4.34 -1.34 10.89
N GLY A 44 5.57 -0.87 10.66
CA GLY A 44 6.28 -1.08 9.39
C GLY A 44 6.50 -2.56 9.07
N LYS A 45 6.88 -3.38 10.05
CA LYS A 45 7.03 -4.84 9.83
C LYS A 45 5.71 -5.49 9.44
N MET A 46 4.62 -5.13 10.11
CA MET A 46 3.27 -5.62 9.81
C MET A 46 2.83 -5.18 8.40
N MET A 47 2.98 -3.88 8.09
CA MET A 47 2.61 -3.31 6.80
C MET A 47 3.42 -3.88 5.64
N LYS A 48 4.71 -4.19 5.83
CA LYS A 48 5.52 -4.86 4.80
C LYS A 48 4.96 -6.23 4.40
N THR A 49 4.27 -6.92 5.30
CA THR A 49 3.59 -8.21 5.01
C THR A 49 2.16 -8.00 4.52
N LEU A 50 1.43 -7.04 5.09
CA LEU A 50 0.02 -6.79 4.76
C LEU A 50 -0.15 -6.13 3.39
N CYS A 51 0.73 -5.18 3.03
CA CYS A 51 0.63 -4.44 1.78
C CYS A 51 0.74 -5.34 0.53
N PRO A 52 1.66 -6.31 0.43
CA PRO A 52 1.66 -7.29 -0.64
C PRO A 52 0.33 -8.05 -0.78
N ILE A 53 -0.30 -8.42 0.33
CA ILE A 53 -1.60 -9.11 0.34
C ILE A 53 -2.69 -8.20 -0.26
N ILE A 54 -2.71 -6.92 0.15
CA ILE A 54 -3.65 -5.93 -0.39
C ILE A 54 -3.42 -5.72 -1.90
N VAL A 55 -2.16 -5.67 -2.35
CA VAL A 55 -1.84 -5.54 -3.79
C VAL A 55 -2.32 -6.75 -4.58
N VAL A 56 -2.04 -7.96 -4.10
CA VAL A 56 -2.53 -9.20 -4.73
C VAL A 56 -4.05 -9.22 -4.79
N PHE A 57 -4.72 -8.83 -3.72
CA PHE A 57 -6.19 -8.75 -3.68
C PHE A 57 -6.73 -7.75 -4.71
N GLY A 58 -6.12 -6.58 -4.85
CA GLY A 58 -6.49 -5.61 -5.87
C GLY A 58 -6.26 -6.11 -7.30
N ILE A 59 -5.21 -6.90 -7.53
CA ILE A 59 -4.97 -7.56 -8.83
C ILE A 59 -6.09 -8.56 -9.11
N LEU A 60 -6.49 -9.38 -8.13
CA LEU A 60 -7.59 -10.33 -8.29
C LEU A 60 -8.91 -9.63 -8.68
N GLN A 61 -9.21 -8.50 -8.03
CA GLN A 61 -10.36 -7.65 -8.40
C GLN A 61 -10.23 -7.09 -9.82
N LEU A 62 -9.05 -6.62 -10.24
CA LEU A 62 -8.83 -6.15 -11.61
C LEU A 62 -9.04 -7.25 -12.65
N THR A 63 -8.61 -8.48 -12.35
CA THR A 63 -8.78 -9.63 -13.25
C THR A 63 -10.19 -10.22 -13.25
N GLY A 64 -11.10 -9.72 -12.40
CA GLY A 64 -12.47 -10.21 -12.29
C GLY A 64 -12.58 -11.61 -11.67
N VAL A 65 -11.53 -12.06 -10.97
CA VAL A 65 -11.52 -13.33 -10.23
C VAL A 65 -12.30 -13.22 -8.92
N VAL A 66 -12.40 -11.99 -8.39
CA VAL A 66 -13.13 -11.60 -7.17
C VAL A 66 -13.99 -10.39 -7.48
#